data_AF-D3MSB4-F1
#
_entry.id   AF-D3MSB4-F1
#
_cell.length_a   1.000
_cell.length_b   1.000
_cell.length_c   1.000
_cell.angle_alpha   90.00
_cell.angle_beta   90.00
_cell.angle_gamma   90.00
#
_symmetry.space_group_name_H-M   'P 1'
#
loop_
_entity.id
_entity.type
_entity.pdbx_description
1 polymer ?
#
loop_
_entity_poly.entity_id
_entity_poly.type
_entity_poly.pdbx_seq_one_letter_code
_entity_poly.pdbx_strand_id
1 'polypeptide(L)'
;MFTKENCINRNFNFKLGEKNNRKLYSQELAKNAGTNNYTNDKKKPGFTLIEMIIVISIIGILAGIVAISFGDAQKKAKLNADYANASNLAMAAYMSLGDGKSETDSKDPKKLKDSKYIQTVPKPQSLSGDYEIVIDKGEVTVKVDKSIFYPKPDASSAENQ
;
A
#
# COMPACT_ATOMS: atom_id res chain seq x y z
N MET A 1 -8.55 7.27 -43.91
CA MET A 1 -7.93 6.87 -45.19
C MET A 1 -7.68 5.37 -45.12
N PHE A 2 -8.12 4.64 -46.14
CA PHE A 2 -8.42 3.21 -46.14
C PHE A 2 -7.21 2.27 -45.93
N THR A 3 -7.58 1.10 -45.39
CA THR A 3 -6.91 -0.21 -45.28
C THR A 3 -6.10 -0.64 -46.51
N LYS A 4 -5.06 -1.45 -46.28
CA LYS A 4 -4.61 -2.47 -47.24
C LYS A 4 -4.36 -3.80 -46.54
N GLU A 5 -5.38 -4.65 -46.68
CA GLU A 5 -5.28 -6.10 -46.62
C GLU A 5 -4.20 -6.59 -47.59
N ASN A 6 -3.49 -7.65 -47.21
CA ASN A 6 -2.70 -8.44 -48.15
C ASN A 6 -3.29 -9.86 -48.19
N CYS A 7 -4.40 -9.98 -48.91
CA CYS A 7 -5.01 -11.27 -49.25
C CYS A 7 -4.27 -11.87 -50.44
N ILE A 8 -3.48 -12.92 -50.20
CA ILE A 8 -2.90 -13.72 -51.28
C ILE A 8 -3.96 -14.72 -51.77
N ASN A 9 -4.32 -14.51 -53.02
CA ASN A 9 -5.14 -15.32 -53.90
C ASN A 9 -4.62 -16.77 -54.00
N ARG A 10 -5.48 -17.75 -53.68
CA ARG A 10 -5.31 -19.13 -54.13
C ARG A 10 -6.61 -19.62 -54.76
N ASN A 11 -6.64 -19.52 -56.07
CA ASN A 11 -7.59 -20.20 -56.93
C ASN A 11 -7.09 -21.64 -57.15
N PHE A 12 -7.79 -22.69 -56.69
CA PHE A 12 -7.65 -24.01 -57.30
C PHE A 12 -8.82 -24.96 -57.00
N ASN A 13 -9.58 -25.19 -58.07
CA ASN A 13 -10.44 -26.31 -58.47
C ASN A 13 -11.05 -27.26 -57.41
N PHE A 14 -12.39 -27.23 -57.39
CA PHE A 14 -13.25 -28.22 -56.78
C PHE A 14 -13.43 -29.43 -57.70
N LYS A 15 -12.94 -30.60 -57.29
CA LYS A 15 -13.16 -31.88 -57.96
C LYS A 15 -14.14 -32.70 -57.11
N LEU A 16 -15.37 -32.85 -57.58
CA LEU A 16 -16.34 -33.78 -56.98
C LEU A 16 -15.90 -35.21 -57.32
N GLY A 17 -15.37 -35.90 -56.30
CA GLY A 17 -15.05 -37.32 -56.35
C GLY A 17 -15.95 -38.10 -55.40
N GLU A 18 -16.85 -38.87 -55.96
CA GLU A 18 -17.79 -39.78 -55.29
C GLU A 18 -17.10 -40.97 -54.58
N LYS A 19 -17.71 -41.38 -53.45
CA LYS A 19 -17.83 -42.76 -52.91
C LYS A 19 -16.62 -43.39 -52.18
N ASN A 20 -16.73 -43.47 -50.85
CA ASN A 20 -16.97 -44.72 -50.07
C ASN A 20 -16.52 -44.62 -48.59
N ASN A 21 -17.21 -43.79 -47.80
CA ASN A 21 -16.92 -43.55 -46.38
C ASN A 21 -17.64 -44.54 -45.43
N ARG A 22 -17.46 -45.85 -45.60
CA ARG A 22 -17.98 -46.86 -44.63
C ARG A 22 -16.94 -47.43 -43.66
N LYS A 23 -15.64 -47.15 -43.84
CA LYS A 23 -14.58 -47.56 -42.90
C LYS A 23 -14.17 -46.49 -41.89
N LEU A 24 -14.65 -45.26 -42.03
CA LEU A 24 -14.34 -44.15 -41.12
C LEU A 24 -15.26 -44.14 -39.88
N TYR A 25 -16.54 -44.51 -40.02
CA TYR A 25 -17.49 -44.50 -38.91
C TYR A 25 -17.29 -45.60 -37.86
N SER A 26 -16.65 -46.73 -38.20
CA SER A 26 -16.38 -47.79 -37.20
C SER A 26 -15.11 -47.56 -36.38
N GLN A 27 -14.19 -46.71 -36.84
CA GLN A 27 -12.96 -46.39 -36.08
C GLN A 27 -13.21 -45.34 -34.99
N GLU A 28 -14.24 -44.49 -35.15
CA GLU A 28 -14.57 -43.42 -34.20
C GLU A 28 -15.43 -43.92 -33.02
N LEU A 29 -16.21 -45.00 -33.20
CA LEU A 29 -17.01 -45.62 -32.13
C LEU A 29 -16.15 -46.41 -31.12
N ALA A 30 -15.03 -46.99 -31.55
CA ALA A 30 -14.12 -47.73 -30.66
C ALA A 30 -13.21 -46.81 -29.81
N LYS A 31 -13.10 -45.52 -30.15
CA LYS A 31 -12.29 -44.54 -29.40
C LYS A 31 -12.97 -43.97 -28.16
N ASN A 32 -14.31 -44.03 -28.11
CA ASN A 32 -15.10 -43.53 -26.98
C ASN A 32 -15.64 -44.64 -26.08
N ALA A 33 -15.12 -45.87 -26.20
CA ALA A 33 -15.26 -46.87 -25.15
C ALA A 33 -14.39 -46.41 -23.97
N GLY A 34 -15.02 -45.68 -23.04
CA GLY A 34 -14.42 -45.16 -21.83
C GLY A 34 -13.77 -46.26 -21.00
N THR A 35 -12.49 -46.49 -21.25
CA THR A 35 -11.62 -47.16 -20.30
C THR A 35 -11.31 -46.14 -19.22
N ASN A 36 -12.01 -46.25 -18.09
CA ASN A 36 -11.60 -45.57 -16.86
C ASN A 36 -10.26 -46.19 -16.45
N ASN A 37 -9.17 -45.63 -16.98
CA ASN A 37 -7.84 -45.93 -16.47
C ASN A 37 -7.77 -45.30 -15.08
N TYR A 38 -8.16 -46.05 -14.05
CA TYR A 38 -7.73 -45.79 -12.68
C TYR A 38 -6.23 -46.09 -12.64
N THR A 39 -5.44 -45.19 -13.23
CA THR A 39 -4.01 -45.14 -12.96
C THR A 39 -3.87 -45.08 -11.45
N ASN A 40 -3.11 -46.01 -10.88
CA ASN A 40 -2.77 -46.03 -9.46
C ASN A 40 -1.91 -44.80 -9.15
N ASP A 41 -2.53 -43.62 -9.13
CA ASP A 41 -1.94 -42.42 -8.61
C ASP A 41 -1.76 -42.67 -7.12
N LYS A 42 -0.51 -42.94 -6.74
CA LYS A 42 -0.09 -43.06 -5.35
C LYS A 42 -0.71 -41.88 -4.59
N LYS A 43 -1.61 -42.17 -3.64
CA LYS A 43 -2.25 -41.14 -2.81
C LYS A 43 -1.14 -40.27 -2.24
N LYS A 44 -1.04 -39.03 -2.73
CA LYS A 44 -0.14 -38.06 -2.12
C LYS A 44 -0.65 -37.85 -0.69
N PRO A 45 0.21 -37.91 0.33
CA PRO A 45 -0.23 -37.59 1.68
C PRO A 45 -0.84 -36.19 1.66
N GLY A 46 -2.12 -36.11 1.99
CA GLY A 46 -2.86 -34.86 2.06
C GLY A 46 -2.64 -34.20 3.42
N PHE A 47 -2.69 -32.88 3.44
CA PHE A 47 -2.70 -32.10 4.67
C PHE A 47 -3.94 -32.45 5.49
N THR A 48 -3.78 -32.73 6.79
CA THR A 48 -4.93 -33.10 7.63
C THR A 48 -5.66 -31.83 8.09
N LEU A 49 -6.99 -31.90 8.24
CA LEU A 49 -7.76 -30.75 8.75
C LEU A 49 -7.33 -30.35 10.17
N ILE A 50 -6.94 -31.32 10.98
CA ILE A 50 -6.47 -31.08 12.35
C ILE A 50 -5.18 -30.26 12.36
N GLU A 51 -4.30 -30.49 11.39
CA GLU A 51 -3.05 -29.74 11.24
C GLU A 51 -3.32 -28.27 10.90
N MET A 52 -4.39 -27.99 10.16
CA MET A 52 -4.79 -26.60 9.86
C MET A 52 -5.45 -25.94 11.06
N ILE A 53 -6.29 -26.68 11.80
CA ILE A 53 -7.00 -26.15 12.98
C ILE A 53 -6.01 -25.73 14.08
N ILE A 54 -4.98 -26.54 14.35
CA ILE A 54 -3.98 -26.20 15.38
C ILE A 54 -3.20 -24.93 14.98
N VAL A 55 -2.84 -24.79 13.69
CA VAL A 55 -2.09 -23.62 13.19
C VAL A 55 -2.90 -22.33 13.34
N ILE A 56 -4.14 -22.29 12.86
CA ILE A 56 -4.97 -21.08 12.98
C ILE A 56 -5.32 -20.78 14.44
N SER A 57 -5.40 -21.80 15.30
CA SER A 57 -5.64 -21.62 16.73
C SER A 57 -4.49 -20.89 17.42
N ILE A 58 -3.24 -21.30 17.16
CA ILE A 58 -2.07 -20.65 17.75
C ILE A 58 -1.91 -19.22 17.18
N ILE A 59 -2.11 -19.03 15.88
CA ILE A 59 -2.09 -17.69 15.26
C ILE A 59 -3.18 -16.80 15.86
N GLY A 60 -4.38 -17.33 16.10
CA GLY A 60 -5.48 -16.60 16.72
C GLY A 60 -5.17 -16.11 18.13
N ILE A 61 -4.56 -16.95 18.97
CA ILE A 61 -4.16 -16.57 20.34
C ILE A 61 -3.09 -15.47 20.30
N LEU A 62 -2.05 -15.62 19.47
CA LEU A 62 -0.99 -14.61 19.34
C LEU A 62 -1.53 -13.28 18.79
N ALA A 63 -2.37 -13.34 17.76
CA ALA A 63 -3.00 -12.15 17.18
C ALA A 63 -3.88 -11.42 18.19
N GLY A 64 -4.60 -12.15 19.05
CA GLY A 64 -5.44 -11.58 20.11
C GLY A 64 -4.67 -10.71 21.10
N ILE A 65 -3.52 -11.18 21.58
CA ILE A 65 -2.69 -10.42 22.54
C ILE A 65 -2.07 -9.19 21.86
N VAL A 66 -1.54 -9.36 20.65
CA VAL A 66 -0.95 -8.26 19.88
C VAL A 66 -1.96 -7.14 19.64
N ALA A 67 -3.20 -7.47 19.29
CA ALA A 67 -4.25 -6.50 18.99
C ALA A 67 -4.52 -5.51 20.15
N ILE A 68 -4.50 -5.99 21.40
CA ILE A 68 -4.73 -5.13 22.58
C ILE A 68 -3.59 -4.12 22.76
N SER A 69 -2.34 -4.56 22.58
CA SER A 69 -1.16 -3.69 22.79
C SER A 69 -0.87 -2.74 21.61
N PHE A 70 -1.29 -3.10 20.40
CA PHE A 70 -0.89 -2.40 19.19
C PHE A 70 -1.47 -0.97 19.10
N GLY A 71 -2.67 -0.75 19.63
CA GLY A 71 -3.33 0.56 19.57
C GLY A 71 -2.53 1.67 20.24
N ASP A 72 -2.02 1.44 21.45
CA ASP A 72 -1.29 2.47 22.21
C ASP A 72 0.13 2.67 21.70
N ALA A 73 0.79 1.59 21.27
CA ALA A 73 2.08 1.67 20.58
C ALA A 73 1.97 2.52 19.30
N GLN A 74 0.90 2.33 18.53
CA GLN A 74 0.65 3.11 17.32
C GLN A 74 0.38 4.60 17.63
N LYS A 75 -0.45 4.90 18.63
CA LYS A 75 -0.70 6.29 19.07
C LYS A 75 0.58 6.98 19.50
N LYS A 76 1.41 6.33 20.33
CA LYS A 76 2.69 6.87 20.79
C LYS A 76 3.67 7.09 19.64
N ALA A 77 3.71 6.17 18.66
CA ALA A 77 4.53 6.32 17.47
C ALA A 77 4.09 7.52 16.62
N LYS A 78 2.77 7.72 16.45
CA LYS A 78 2.22 8.90 15.76
C LYS A 78 2.57 10.20 16.48
N LEU A 79 2.43 10.24 17.81
CA LEU A 79 2.78 11.44 18.60
C LEU A 79 4.26 11.78 18.51
N ASN A 80 5.12 10.76 18.60
CA ASN A 80 6.56 10.94 18.43
C ASN A 80 6.94 11.40 17.02
N ALA A 81 6.28 10.89 15.99
CA ALA A 81 6.48 11.35 14.62
C ALA A 81 6.07 12.83 14.48
N ASP A 82 4.99 13.25 15.13
CA ASP A 82 4.54 14.64 15.10
C ASP A 82 5.51 15.59 15.82
N TYR A 83 6.05 15.19 16.98
CA TYR A 83 7.12 15.95 17.65
C TYR A 83 8.37 16.11 16.76
N ALA A 84 8.79 15.05 16.06
CA ALA A 84 9.93 15.11 15.16
C ALA A 84 9.66 16.02 13.94
N ASN A 85 8.48 15.90 13.34
CA ASN A 85 8.06 16.75 12.23
C ASN A 85 7.97 18.23 12.63
N ALA A 86 7.40 18.51 13.81
CA ALA A 86 7.30 19.86 14.35
C ALA A 86 8.68 20.48 14.63
N SER A 87 9.61 19.70 15.19
CA SER A 87 11.00 20.15 15.39
C SER A 87 11.69 20.48 14.06
N ASN A 88 11.50 19.65 13.04
CA ASN A 88 12.06 19.91 11.71
C ASN A 88 11.49 21.18 11.08
N LEU A 89 10.18 21.42 11.23
CA LEU A 89 9.53 22.65 10.77
C LEU A 89 10.05 23.88 11.52
N ALA A 90 10.19 23.79 12.85
CA ALA A 90 10.72 24.89 13.65
C ALA A 90 12.16 25.24 13.24
N MET A 91 13.01 24.23 13.07
CA MET A 91 14.39 24.41 12.58
C MET A 91 14.43 25.06 11.20
N ALA A 92 13.56 24.61 10.28
CA ALA A 92 13.46 25.20 8.95
C ALA A 92 13.02 26.67 9.00
N ALA A 93 12.07 27.01 9.87
CA ALA A 93 11.65 28.39 10.10
C ALA A 93 12.78 29.25 10.70
N TYR A 94 13.54 28.71 11.66
CA TYR A 94 14.71 29.41 12.19
C TYR A 94 15.79 29.66 11.12
N MET A 95 16.05 28.67 10.26
CA MET A 95 16.98 28.83 9.14
C MET A 95 16.51 29.89 8.14
N SER A 96 15.22 29.89 7.79
CA SER A 96 14.68 30.90 6.86
C SER A 96 14.73 32.31 7.43
N LEU A 97 14.45 32.48 8.73
CA LEU A 97 14.62 33.76 9.41
C LEU A 97 16.09 34.20 9.44
N GLY A 98 17.01 33.27 9.70
CA GLY A 98 18.46 33.53 9.71
C GLY A 98 19.00 33.98 8.35
N ASP A 99 18.44 33.46 7.27
CA ASP A 99 18.74 33.88 5.89
C ASP A 99 18.07 35.21 5.50
N GLY A 100 17.34 35.85 6.41
CA GLY A 100 16.70 37.15 6.20
C GLY A 100 15.35 37.08 5.47
N LYS A 101 14.68 35.92 5.43
CA LYS A 101 13.30 35.82 4.93
C LYS A 101 12.31 36.49 5.88
N SER A 102 11.19 36.95 5.34
CA SER A 102 10.11 37.53 6.14
C SER A 102 9.54 36.50 7.11
N GLU A 103 9.04 36.95 8.26
CA GLU A 103 8.31 36.10 9.20
C GLU A 103 7.10 35.43 8.53
N THR A 104 6.42 36.11 7.61
CA THR A 104 5.26 35.56 6.90
C THR A 104 5.65 34.33 6.07
N ASP A 105 6.81 34.36 5.42
CA ASP A 105 7.30 33.23 4.62
C ASP A 105 7.80 32.09 5.53
N SER A 106 8.37 32.45 6.68
CA SER A 106 8.88 31.49 7.66
C SER A 106 7.77 30.78 8.43
N LYS A 107 6.56 31.37 8.49
CA LYS A 107 5.35 30.78 9.09
C LYS A 107 4.62 29.80 8.17
N ASP A 108 4.85 29.85 6.85
CA ASP A 108 4.14 29.01 5.88
C ASP A 108 4.99 27.78 5.48
N PRO A 109 4.59 26.56 5.87
CA PRO A 109 5.30 25.33 5.49
C PRO A 109 5.47 25.16 3.98
N LYS A 110 4.56 25.69 3.15
CA LYS A 110 4.69 25.62 1.68
C LYS A 110 5.82 26.49 1.17
N LYS A 111 5.97 27.70 1.72
CA LYS A 111 7.07 28.61 1.39
C LYS A 111 8.42 28.07 1.84
N LEU A 112 8.45 27.38 2.99
CA LEU A 112 9.63 26.65 3.45
C LEU A 112 10.03 25.54 2.48
N LYS A 113 9.06 24.83 1.91
CA LYS A 113 9.32 23.81 0.88
C LYS A 113 9.82 24.45 -0.42
N ASP A 114 9.15 25.48 -0.91
CA ASP A 114 9.51 26.15 -2.16
C ASP A 114 10.92 26.76 -2.08
N SER A 115 11.29 27.26 -0.90
CA SER A 115 12.61 27.80 -0.59
C SER A 115 13.64 26.73 -0.21
N LYS A 116 13.28 25.43 -0.27
CA LYS A 116 14.13 24.25 -0.01
C LYS A 116 14.68 24.12 1.41
N TYR A 117 14.04 24.73 2.40
CA TYR A 117 14.36 24.47 3.82
C TYR A 117 13.81 23.11 4.29
N ILE A 118 12.74 22.64 3.66
CA ILE A 118 12.17 21.30 3.86
C ILE A 118 11.91 20.62 2.52
N GLN A 119 11.97 19.29 2.50
CA GLN A 119 11.74 18.52 1.27
C GLN A 119 10.25 18.29 0.99
N THR A 120 9.47 18.09 2.05
CA THR A 120 8.03 17.86 1.99
C THR A 120 7.36 18.61 3.12
N VAL A 121 6.10 19.01 2.92
CA VAL A 121 5.29 19.55 4.01
C VAL A 121 4.76 18.35 4.81
N PRO A 122 5.22 18.15 6.06
CA PRO A 122 4.75 17.03 6.87
C PRO A 122 3.28 17.23 7.25
N LYS A 123 2.57 16.13 7.47
CA LYS A 123 1.19 16.14 7.96
C LYS A 123 1.11 15.48 9.32
N PRO A 124 0.40 16.07 10.29
CA PRO A 124 0.12 15.46 11.58
C PRO A 124 -0.48 14.06 11.41
N GLN A 125 -0.03 13.11 12.22
CA GLN A 125 -0.52 11.73 12.23
C GLN A 125 -1.38 11.41 13.45
N SER A 126 -1.23 12.19 14.53
CA SER A 126 -1.95 12.02 15.80
C SER A 126 -3.24 12.82 15.85
N LEU A 127 -3.26 14.00 15.23
CA LEU A 127 -4.40 14.90 15.14
C LEU A 127 -4.78 15.13 13.68
N SER A 128 -6.02 15.56 13.46
CA SER A 128 -6.51 15.94 12.14
C SER A 128 -6.29 17.43 11.93
N GLY A 129 -5.50 17.81 10.93
CA GLY A 129 -5.23 19.21 10.62
C GLY A 129 -3.90 19.38 9.90
N ASP A 130 -3.48 20.62 9.73
CA ASP A 130 -2.15 20.98 9.22
C ASP A 130 -1.33 21.65 10.34
N TYR A 131 0.00 21.61 10.22
CA TYR A 131 0.88 22.32 11.14
C TYR A 131 0.79 23.83 10.94
N GLU A 132 0.62 24.56 12.04
CA GLU A 132 0.71 26.02 12.08
C GLU A 132 1.99 26.42 12.81
N ILE A 133 2.81 27.22 12.14
CA ILE A 133 4.03 27.79 12.71
C ILE A 133 3.70 29.20 13.20
N VAL A 134 3.92 29.45 14.48
CA VAL A 134 3.77 30.76 15.11
C VAL A 134 5.15 31.25 15.49
N ILE A 135 5.43 32.52 15.20
CA ILE A 135 6.68 33.19 15.55
C ILE A 135 6.28 34.42 16.33
N ASP A 136 6.63 34.42 17.62
CA ASP A 136 6.36 35.51 18.54
C ASP A 136 7.69 35.96 19.15
N LYS A 137 8.11 37.19 18.85
CA LYS A 137 9.34 37.81 19.39
C LYS A 137 10.61 36.96 19.20
N GLY A 138 10.69 36.22 18.09
CA GLY A 138 11.84 35.36 17.75
C GLY A 138 11.77 33.94 18.32
N GLU A 139 10.71 33.59 19.06
CA GLU A 139 10.46 32.22 19.48
C GLU A 139 9.51 31.52 18.50
N VAL A 140 9.91 30.36 17.98
CA VAL A 140 9.14 29.58 17.03
C VAL A 140 8.38 28.48 17.78
N THR A 141 7.06 28.50 17.66
CA THR A 141 6.16 27.48 18.19
C THR A 141 5.47 26.77 17.03
N VAL A 142 5.38 25.43 17.08
CA VAL A 142 4.64 24.65 16.08
C VAL A 142 3.48 23.95 16.76
N LYS A 143 2.27 24.22 16.29
CA LYS A 143 1.02 23.72 16.87
C LYS A 143 0.12 23.08 15.80
N VAL A 144 -0.78 22.23 16.26
CA VAL A 144 -1.93 21.74 15.47
C VAL A 144 -3.17 22.01 16.32
N ASP A 145 -4.09 22.80 15.80
CA ASP A 145 -5.23 23.35 16.53
C ASP A 145 -4.81 24.03 17.85
N LYS A 146 -5.01 23.33 18.99
CA LYS A 146 -4.66 23.82 20.35
C LYS A 146 -3.45 23.11 20.95
N SER A 147 -2.94 22.06 20.30
CA SER A 147 -1.87 21.22 20.84
C SER A 147 -0.52 21.69 20.30
N ILE A 148 0.42 21.97 21.21
CA ILE A 148 1.78 22.40 20.87
C ILE A 148 2.66 21.15 20.72
N PHE A 149 3.35 21.06 19.58
CA PHE A 149 4.31 19.99 19.28
C PHE A 149 5.76 20.49 19.29
N TYR A 150 5.98 21.81 19.21
CA TYR A 150 7.29 22.40 19.43
C TYR A 150 7.16 23.74 20.17
N PRO A 151 7.97 24.00 21.23
CA PRO A 151 8.94 23.07 21.82
C PRO A 151 8.23 21.85 22.43
N LYS A 152 8.94 20.71 22.50
CA LYS A 152 8.37 19.49 23.06
C LYS A 152 8.06 19.74 24.54
N PRO A 153 6.81 19.56 25.00
CA PRO A 153 6.47 19.73 26.40
C PRO A 153 7.28 18.76 27.27
N ASP A 154 7.69 19.23 28.45
CA ASP A 154 8.41 18.43 29.43
C ASP A 154 7.58 17.19 29.81
N ALA A 155 8.23 16.07 30.10
CA ALA A 155 7.57 14.79 30.36
C ALA A 155 6.51 14.84 31.49
N SER A 156 6.54 15.87 32.35
CA SER A 156 5.57 16.13 33.40
C SER A 156 4.19 16.62 32.92
N SER A 157 4.05 17.15 31.68
CA SER A 157 2.79 17.71 31.19
C SER A 157 2.15 16.92 30.05
N ALA A 158 2.80 15.84 29.59
CA ALA A 158 2.35 15.02 28.46
C ALA A 158 1.51 13.79 28.87
N GLU A 159 1.40 13.50 30.18
CA GLU A 159 0.76 12.26 30.71
C GLU A 159 -0.72 12.43 31.10
N ASN A 160 -1.29 13.64 30.95
CA ASN A 160 -2.67 13.95 31.36
C ASN A 160 -3.61 14.41 30.23
N GLN A 161 -3.38 13.99 28.97
CA GLN A 161 -4.32 14.22 27.86
C GLN A 161 -4.64 12.94 27.10
#